data_AF-A0A7V0PS74-F1
#
_entry.id   AF-A0A7V0PS74-F1
#
_cell.length_a   1.000
_cell.length_b   1.000
_cell.length_c   1.000
_cell.angle_alpha   90.00
_cell.angle_beta   90.00
_cell.angle_gamma   90.00
#
_symmetry.space_group_name_H-M   'P 1'
#
loop_
_entity.id
_entity.type
_entity.pdbx_description
1 polymer ?
#
loop_
_entity_poly.entity_id
_entity_poly.type
_entity_poly.pdbx_seq_one_letter_code
_entity_poly.pdbx_strand_id
1 'polypeptide(L)'
;MAAGLLFSCSRRTARQPEEKILAKIGDRTLSVNEFIRRAEYTIRPPYCRSDNYIHRKIVLNSLIAEKLLALEAGADNPLTQNEEFQDFLEGRKEQAMRQWLFAHDFYQKVKLDTHRVKQVYKLAGRTYRIAYFSVKTPIAANVVRDKLKTGEPFKQVFRDFGGLKKLPRRQVKWTDPENKA
;
A
#
# COMPACT_ATOMS: atom_id res chain seq x y z
N MET A 1 54.11 -10.45 21.81
CA MET A 1 52.98 -11.26 21.29
C MET A 1 51.71 -10.45 21.44
N ALA A 2 51.23 -9.82 20.36
CA ALA A 2 49.99 -9.07 20.38
C ALA A 2 48.90 -9.94 19.75
N ALA A 3 48.01 -10.48 20.58
CA ALA A 3 46.84 -11.22 20.13
C ALA A 3 45.77 -10.21 19.65
N GLY A 4 45.70 -10.01 18.34
CA GLY A 4 44.65 -9.22 17.71
C GLY A 4 43.33 -10.00 17.73
N LEU A 5 42.37 -9.53 18.52
CA LEU A 5 40.97 -10.00 18.49
C LEU A 5 40.32 -9.58 17.18
N LEU A 6 40.27 -10.49 16.20
CA LEU A 6 39.45 -10.35 15.00
C LEU A 6 37.97 -10.55 15.38
N PHE A 7 37.29 -9.46 15.71
CA PHE A 7 35.82 -9.45 15.77
C PHE A 7 35.27 -9.54 14.34
N SER A 8 35.08 -10.77 13.86
CA SER A 8 34.29 -11.04 12.66
C SER A 8 32.82 -10.71 12.94
N CYS A 9 32.37 -9.59 12.40
CA CYS A 9 30.97 -9.19 12.43
C CYS A 9 30.20 -10.11 11.46
N SER A 10 29.75 -11.27 11.94
CA SER A 10 28.85 -12.12 11.17
C SER A 10 27.52 -11.39 10.99
N ARG A 11 27.35 -10.72 9.85
CA ARG A 11 26.03 -10.22 9.44
C ARG A 11 25.12 -11.44 9.34
N ARG A 12 24.15 -11.56 10.25
CA ARG A 12 23.06 -12.54 10.11
C ARG A 12 22.39 -12.25 8.77
N THR A 13 22.57 -13.14 7.80
CA THR A 13 21.92 -13.02 6.51
C THR A 13 20.41 -13.05 6.74
N ALA A 14 19.71 -11.99 6.32
CA ALA A 14 18.26 -11.97 6.43
C ALA A 14 17.69 -13.20 5.72
N ARG A 15 16.86 -13.99 6.41
CA ARG A 15 16.25 -15.18 5.82
C ARG A 15 15.31 -14.72 4.70
N GLN A 16 15.70 -15.00 3.46
CA GLN A 16 14.84 -14.77 2.31
C GLN A 16 13.64 -15.72 2.37
N PRO A 17 12.48 -15.31 1.87
CA PRO A 17 11.31 -16.16 1.83
C PRO A 17 11.60 -17.32 0.87
N GLU A 18 11.25 -18.53 1.29
CA GLU A 18 11.39 -19.71 0.43
C GLU A 18 10.45 -19.57 -0.77
N GLU A 19 11.02 -19.57 -1.97
CA GLU A 19 10.25 -19.49 -3.21
C GLU A 19 10.13 -20.86 -3.87
N LYS A 20 8.91 -21.25 -4.25
CA LYS A 20 8.68 -22.46 -5.05
C LYS A 20 9.11 -22.19 -6.49
N ILE A 21 10.04 -22.99 -7.00
CA ILE A 21 10.56 -22.87 -8.37
C ILE A 21 9.58 -23.55 -9.36
N LEU A 22 9.21 -22.81 -10.40
CA LEU A 22 8.39 -23.28 -11.52
C LEU A 22 9.23 -23.81 -12.68
N ALA A 23 10.35 -23.14 -12.98
CA ALA A 23 11.23 -23.51 -14.08
C ALA A 23 12.69 -23.11 -13.78
N LYS A 24 13.63 -23.84 -14.38
CA LYS A 24 15.04 -23.51 -14.44
C LYS A 24 15.41 -23.21 -15.89
N ILE A 25 16.10 -22.11 -16.13
CA ILE A 25 16.50 -21.61 -17.45
C ILE A 25 17.99 -21.29 -17.36
N GLY A 26 18.84 -22.22 -17.79
CA GLY A 26 20.29 -22.12 -17.56
C GLY A 26 20.62 -22.04 -16.06
N ASP A 27 21.34 -21.01 -15.66
CA ASP A 27 21.69 -20.67 -14.28
C ASP A 27 20.59 -19.85 -13.56
N ARG A 28 19.54 -19.43 -14.27
CA ARG A 28 18.43 -18.64 -13.71
C ARG A 28 17.24 -19.51 -13.34
N THR A 29 16.45 -19.02 -12.38
CA THR A 29 15.19 -19.65 -11.96
C THR A 29 14.01 -18.73 -12.20
N LEU A 30 12.84 -19.34 -12.37
CA LEU A 30 11.55 -18.66 -12.37
C LEU A 30 10.71 -19.22 -11.22
N SER A 31 10.25 -18.37 -10.30
CA SER A 31 9.42 -18.79 -9.17
C SER A 31 7.93 -18.60 -9.39
N VAL A 32 7.12 -19.25 -8.55
CA VAL A 32 5.66 -19.07 -8.52
C VAL A 32 5.30 -17.61 -8.25
N ASN A 33 5.96 -16.98 -7.28
CA ASN A 33 5.67 -15.59 -6.91
C ASN A 33 6.04 -14.62 -8.03
N GLU A 34 7.14 -14.87 -8.74
CA GLU A 34 7.50 -14.09 -9.93
C GLU A 34 6.43 -14.18 -11.02
N PHE A 35 5.95 -15.39 -11.31
CA PHE A 35 4.86 -15.62 -12.27
C PHE A 35 3.57 -14.89 -11.86
N ILE A 36 3.14 -15.02 -10.60
CA ILE A 36 1.92 -14.38 -10.08
C ILE A 36 2.03 -12.86 -10.18
N ARG A 37 3.14 -12.28 -9.69
CA ARG A 37 3.36 -10.82 -9.76
C ARG A 37 3.27 -10.30 -11.19
N ARG A 38 3.88 -11.02 -12.15
CA ARG A 38 3.80 -10.63 -13.57
C ARG A 38 2.39 -10.77 -14.12
N ALA A 39 1.67 -11.84 -13.78
CA ALA A 39 0.31 -12.08 -14.26
C ALA A 39 -0.72 -11.08 -13.69
N GLU A 40 -0.55 -10.66 -12.43
CA GLU A 40 -1.54 -9.84 -11.74
C GLU A 40 -1.25 -8.33 -11.82
N TYR A 41 0.02 -7.93 -11.77
CA TYR A 41 0.40 -6.53 -11.65
C TYR A 41 0.84 -5.89 -12.97
N THR A 42 0.70 -6.59 -14.09
CA THR A 42 0.96 -6.01 -15.42
C THR A 42 -0.31 -6.00 -16.27
N ILE A 43 -0.46 -4.93 -17.05
CA ILE A 43 -1.56 -4.82 -18.02
C ILE A 43 -1.33 -5.89 -19.09
N ARG A 44 -2.32 -6.78 -19.25
CA ARG A 44 -2.25 -7.90 -20.19
C ARG A 44 -3.20 -7.71 -21.36
N PRO A 45 -2.74 -7.96 -22.60
CA PRO A 45 -3.61 -8.05 -23.77
C PRO A 45 -4.76 -9.05 -23.60
N PRO A 46 -5.87 -8.90 -24.35
CA PRO A 46 -7.03 -9.79 -24.28
C PRO A 46 -6.71 -11.29 -24.41
N TYR A 47 -5.73 -11.65 -25.24
CA TYR A 47 -5.32 -13.02 -25.51
C TYR A 47 -4.51 -13.68 -24.38
N CYS A 48 -4.12 -12.93 -23.34
CA CYS A 48 -3.37 -13.47 -22.21
C CYS A 48 -3.82 -12.95 -20.84
N ARG A 49 -4.95 -12.23 -20.75
CA ARG A 49 -5.44 -11.61 -19.49
C ARG A 49 -6.31 -12.51 -18.59
N SER A 50 -6.98 -13.51 -19.15
CA SER A 50 -7.82 -14.46 -18.41
C SER A 50 -7.04 -15.49 -17.60
N ASP A 51 -7.75 -16.25 -16.76
CA ASP A 51 -7.20 -17.27 -15.85
C ASP A 51 -7.40 -18.71 -16.36
N ASN A 52 -7.23 -18.95 -17.66
CA ASN A 52 -7.28 -20.30 -18.23
C ASN A 52 -5.87 -20.84 -18.50
N TYR A 53 -5.78 -22.15 -18.76
CA TYR A 53 -4.50 -22.83 -18.98
C TYR A 53 -3.67 -22.20 -20.11
N ILE A 54 -4.30 -21.87 -21.24
CA ILE A 54 -3.63 -21.29 -22.41
C ILE A 54 -3.01 -19.94 -22.06
N HIS A 55 -3.76 -19.08 -21.38
CA HIS A 55 -3.30 -17.74 -21.01
C HIS A 55 -2.16 -17.80 -19.99
N ARG A 56 -2.27 -18.69 -18.98
CA ARG A 56 -1.18 -18.94 -18.03
C ARG A 56 0.08 -19.44 -18.74
N LYS A 57 -0.07 -20.34 -19.72
CA LYS A 57 1.04 -20.85 -20.54
C LYS A 57 1.71 -19.76 -21.37
N ILE A 58 0.93 -18.84 -21.95
CA ILE A 58 1.49 -17.68 -22.68
C ILE A 58 2.35 -16.83 -21.76
N VAL A 59 1.83 -16.44 -20.59
CA VAL A 59 2.60 -15.63 -19.61
C VAL A 59 3.87 -16.35 -19.16
N LEU A 60 3.78 -17.66 -18.89
CA LEU A 60 4.93 -18.46 -18.48
C LEU A 60 6.00 -18.50 -19.57
N ASN A 61 5.60 -18.75 -20.82
CA ASN A 61 6.52 -18.78 -21.96
C ASN A 61 7.15 -17.42 -22.22
N SER A 62 6.42 -16.31 -22.06
CA SER A 62 6.99 -14.96 -22.16
C SER A 62 8.07 -14.73 -21.11
N LEU A 63 7.85 -15.13 -19.86
CA LEU A 63 8.86 -15.01 -18.80
C LEU A 63 10.10 -15.88 -19.05
N ILE A 64 9.91 -17.09 -19.59
CA ILE A 64 11.03 -17.96 -19.99
C ILE A 64 11.81 -17.30 -21.13
N ALA A 65 11.12 -16.75 -22.14
CA ALA A 65 11.74 -16.06 -23.27
C ALA A 65 12.53 -14.82 -22.83
N GLU A 66 11.98 -14.01 -21.92
CA GLU A 66 12.68 -12.86 -21.32
C GLU A 66 13.99 -13.29 -20.64
N LYS A 67 13.98 -14.40 -19.90
CA LYS A 67 15.19 -14.93 -19.25
C LYS A 67 16.21 -15.48 -20.25
N LEU A 68 15.76 -16.20 -21.28
CA LEU A 68 16.64 -16.67 -22.36
C LEU A 68 17.31 -15.51 -23.07
N LEU A 69 16.55 -14.46 -23.41
CA LEU A 69 17.08 -13.26 -24.05
C LEU A 69 18.09 -12.54 -23.15
N ALA A 70 17.84 -12.49 -21.85
CA ALA A 70 18.78 -11.90 -20.89
C ALA A 70 20.04 -12.74 -20.65
N LEU A 71 20.02 -14.04 -20.96
CA LEU A 71 21.22 -14.89 -20.97
C LEU A 71 22.02 -14.68 -22.24
N GLU A 72 21.35 -14.67 -23.40
CA GLU A 72 21.97 -14.44 -24.71
C GLU A 72 22.63 -13.05 -24.79
N ALA A 73 21.99 -12.02 -24.21
CA ALA A 73 22.55 -10.69 -24.17
C ALA A 73 23.92 -10.62 -23.47
N GLY A 74 24.18 -11.49 -22.50
CA GLY A 74 25.42 -11.51 -21.72
C GLY A 74 25.65 -10.28 -20.85
N ALA A 75 26.77 -10.26 -20.14
CA ALA A 75 27.20 -9.12 -19.32
C ALA A 75 27.83 -7.99 -20.17
N ASP A 76 28.35 -8.34 -21.34
CA ASP A 76 29.07 -7.43 -22.25
C ASP A 76 28.13 -6.70 -23.23
N ASN A 77 26.82 -6.77 -23.00
CA ASN A 77 25.85 -6.10 -23.85
C ASN A 77 26.08 -4.58 -23.82
N PRO A 78 26.06 -3.88 -24.97
CA PRO A 78 26.22 -2.41 -24.99
C PRO A 78 25.20 -1.69 -24.09
N LEU A 79 23.99 -2.21 -23.95
CA LEU A 79 22.97 -1.67 -23.05
C LEU A 79 23.36 -1.81 -21.58
N THR A 80 24.00 -2.91 -21.19
CA THR A 80 24.47 -3.10 -19.80
C THR A 80 25.70 -2.29 -19.48
N GLN A 81 26.36 -1.65 -20.45
CA GLN A 81 27.47 -0.73 -20.21
C GLN A 81 27.06 0.74 -20.26
N ASN A 82 25.80 1.02 -20.60
CA ASN A 82 25.26 2.37 -20.65
C ASN A 82 25.00 2.91 -19.23
N GLU A 83 25.45 4.14 -18.97
CA GLU A 83 25.36 4.80 -17.66
C GLU A 83 23.90 5.00 -17.22
N GLU A 84 23.03 5.52 -18.09
CA GLU A 84 21.63 5.74 -17.76
C GLU A 84 20.89 4.44 -17.42
N PHE A 85 21.25 3.34 -18.09
CA PHE A 85 20.71 2.02 -17.79
C PHE A 85 21.21 1.50 -16.44
N GLN A 86 22.47 1.74 -16.08
CA GLN A 86 23.01 1.37 -14.78
C GLN A 86 22.35 2.16 -13.64
N ASP A 87 22.17 3.47 -13.81
CA ASP A 87 21.44 4.32 -12.86
C ASP A 87 20.00 3.83 -12.65
N PHE A 88 19.34 3.43 -13.74
CA PHE A 88 18.01 2.84 -13.66
C PHE A 88 18.00 1.53 -12.83
N LEU A 89 18.98 0.65 -13.06
CA LEU A 89 19.11 -0.60 -12.30
C LEU A 89 19.42 -0.34 -10.82
N GLU A 90 20.25 0.64 -10.51
CA GLU A 90 20.55 1.05 -9.15
C GLU A 90 19.29 1.57 -8.46
N GLY A 91 18.56 2.50 -9.08
CA GLY A 91 17.29 3.00 -8.55
C GLY A 91 16.27 1.87 -8.31
N ARG A 92 16.17 0.91 -9.22
CA ARG A 92 15.33 -0.29 -9.06
C ARG A 92 15.74 -1.14 -7.86
N LYS A 93 17.04 -1.33 -7.66
CA LYS A 93 17.60 -2.08 -6.53
C LYS A 93 17.31 -1.37 -5.22
N GLU A 94 17.52 -0.06 -5.16
CA GLU A 94 17.22 0.72 -3.95
C GLU A 94 15.73 0.69 -3.59
N GLN A 95 14.83 0.81 -4.57
CA GLN A 95 13.40 0.69 -4.32
C GLN A 95 13.03 -0.69 -3.76
N ALA A 96 13.63 -1.76 -4.27
CA ALA A 96 13.45 -3.10 -3.72
C ALA A 96 13.98 -3.21 -2.28
N MET A 97 15.14 -2.62 -1.98
CA MET A 97 15.69 -2.56 -0.62
C MET A 97 14.76 -1.79 0.34
N ARG A 98 14.19 -0.65 -0.10
CA ARG A 98 13.23 0.14 0.69
C ARG A 98 11.96 -0.66 1.01
N GLN A 99 11.41 -1.37 0.01
CA GLN A 99 10.26 -2.24 0.21
C GLN A 99 10.56 -3.37 1.20
N TRP A 100 11.74 -3.97 1.09
CA TRP A 100 12.18 -5.02 2.00
C TRP A 100 12.36 -4.51 3.44
N LEU A 101 13.02 -3.36 3.61
CA LEU A 101 13.16 -2.69 4.90
C LEU A 101 11.80 -2.39 5.52
N PHE A 102 10.87 -1.81 4.76
CA PHE A 102 9.53 -1.51 5.24
C PHE A 102 8.79 -2.77 5.70
N ALA A 103 8.85 -3.84 4.90
CA ALA A 103 8.20 -5.11 5.22
C ALA A 103 8.78 -5.74 6.50
N HIS A 104 10.10 -5.85 6.59
CA HIS A 104 10.79 -6.50 7.69
C HIS A 104 10.73 -5.68 8.98
N ASP A 105 11.03 -4.39 8.91
CA ASP A 105 11.21 -3.57 10.11
C ASP A 105 9.95 -2.95 10.65
N PHE A 106 8.93 -2.75 9.81
CA PHE A 106 7.69 -2.11 10.20
C PHE A 106 6.53 -3.10 10.08
N TYR A 107 6.19 -3.52 8.86
CA TYR A 107 4.96 -4.28 8.61
C TYR A 107 4.88 -5.59 9.42
N GLN A 108 5.93 -6.40 9.41
CA GLN A 108 5.96 -7.69 10.12
C GLN A 108 5.97 -7.56 11.65
N LYS A 109 6.41 -6.42 12.19
CA LYS A 109 6.48 -6.17 13.64
C LYS A 109 5.17 -5.62 14.22
N VAL A 110 4.28 -5.11 13.37
CA VAL A 110 2.99 -4.57 13.81
C VAL A 110 2.10 -5.70 14.34
N LYS A 111 1.74 -5.62 15.62
CA LYS A 111 0.72 -6.46 16.25
C LYS A 111 -0.56 -5.64 16.40
N LEU A 112 -1.64 -6.10 15.75
CA LEU A 112 -2.93 -5.42 15.82
C LEU A 112 -3.64 -5.75 17.14
N ASP A 113 -4.12 -4.71 17.83
CA ASP A 113 -5.02 -4.89 18.96
C ASP A 113 -6.42 -5.30 18.48
N THR A 114 -6.81 -6.52 18.83
CA THR A 114 -8.10 -7.11 18.45
C THR A 114 -9.28 -6.33 19.04
N HIS A 115 -9.14 -5.71 20.22
CA HIS A 115 -10.20 -4.89 20.80
C HIS A 115 -10.47 -3.65 19.96
N ARG A 116 -9.41 -2.91 19.61
CA ARG A 116 -9.51 -1.75 18.71
C ARG A 116 -10.06 -2.14 17.34
N VAL A 117 -9.60 -3.25 16.75
CA VAL A 117 -10.13 -3.74 15.46
C VAL A 117 -11.64 -4.00 15.53
N LYS A 118 -12.11 -4.69 16.58
CA LYS A 118 -13.55 -4.94 16.79
C LYS A 118 -14.36 -3.66 16.97
N GLN A 119 -13.82 -2.66 17.69
CA GLN A 119 -14.47 -1.37 17.86
C GLN A 119 -14.61 -0.63 16.53
N VAL A 120 -13.52 -0.52 15.76
CA VAL A 120 -13.52 0.15 14.45
C VAL A 120 -14.42 -0.59 13.47
N TYR A 121 -14.42 -1.93 13.48
CA TYR A 121 -15.30 -2.73 12.63
C TYR A 121 -16.79 -2.43 12.86
N LYS A 122 -17.21 -2.29 14.12
CA LYS A 122 -18.60 -1.90 14.47
C LYS A 122 -18.97 -0.51 13.93
N LEU A 123 -18.01 0.41 13.84
CA LEU A 123 -18.23 1.75 13.30
C LEU A 123 -18.20 1.77 11.78
N ALA A 124 -17.33 0.96 11.16
CA ALA A 124 -17.13 0.91 9.72
C ALA A 124 -18.42 0.58 8.94
N GLY A 125 -19.29 -0.26 9.52
CA GLY A 125 -20.59 -0.61 8.91
C GLY A 125 -21.72 0.39 9.13
N ARG A 126 -21.51 1.45 9.93
CA ARG A 126 -22.58 2.40 10.29
C ARG A 126 -22.62 3.58 9.32
N THR A 127 -23.82 3.98 8.96
CA THR A 127 -24.09 5.23 8.25
C THR A 127 -24.94 6.13 9.13
N TYR A 128 -24.45 7.33 9.43
CA TYR A 128 -25.13 8.30 10.27
C TYR A 128 -25.81 9.36 9.43
N ARG A 129 -27.10 9.63 9.67
CA ARG A 129 -27.80 10.79 9.12
C ARG A 129 -27.71 11.91 10.13
N ILE A 130 -26.81 12.87 9.89
CA ILE A 130 -26.61 13.99 10.81
C ILE A 130 -27.21 15.26 10.24
N ALA A 131 -27.69 16.11 11.13
CA ALA A 131 -27.96 17.52 10.85
C ALA A 131 -26.79 18.34 11.36
N TYR A 132 -26.36 19.35 10.60
CA TYR A 132 -25.21 20.17 10.95
C TYR A 132 -25.39 21.59 10.43
N PHE A 133 -24.73 22.56 11.05
CA PHE A 133 -24.58 23.91 10.52
C PHE A 133 -23.20 24.45 10.94
N SER A 134 -22.64 25.35 10.15
CA SER A 134 -21.38 26.03 10.47
C SER A 134 -21.67 27.43 10.98
N VAL A 135 -20.80 27.92 11.85
CA VAL A 135 -20.82 29.30 12.35
C VAL A 135 -19.55 30.00 11.92
N LYS A 136 -19.63 31.31 11.68
CA LYS A 136 -18.54 32.08 11.05
C LYS A 136 -17.37 32.35 12.01
N THR A 137 -17.60 32.37 13.32
CA THR A 137 -16.58 32.75 14.31
C THR A 137 -16.41 31.70 15.41
N PRO A 138 -15.17 31.50 15.92
CA PRO A 138 -14.91 30.60 17.04
C PRO A 138 -15.70 30.97 18.32
N ILE A 139 -15.93 32.27 18.54
CA ILE A 139 -16.71 32.77 19.67
C ILE A 139 -18.16 32.27 19.57
N ALA A 140 -18.79 32.40 18.40
CA ALA A 140 -20.13 31.87 18.17
C ALA A 140 -20.18 30.34 18.33
N ALA A 141 -19.12 29.62 17.93
CA ALA A 141 -19.06 28.17 18.11
C ALA A 141 -19.03 27.75 19.59
N ASN A 142 -18.31 28.49 20.43
CA ASN A 142 -18.30 28.26 21.87
C ASN A 142 -19.68 28.53 22.49
N VAL A 143 -20.34 29.63 22.13
CA VAL A 143 -21.69 29.95 22.62
C VAL A 143 -22.70 28.86 22.21
N VAL A 144 -22.66 28.41 20.95
CA VAL A 144 -23.50 27.31 20.47
C VAL A 144 -23.23 26.02 21.25
N ARG A 145 -21.95 25.67 21.47
CA ARG A 145 -21.58 24.49 22.25
C ARG A 145 -22.12 24.56 23.68
N ASP A 146 -22.01 25.72 24.32
CA ASP A 146 -22.40 25.89 25.72
C ASP A 146 -23.94 25.84 25.86
N LYS A 147 -24.69 26.45 24.92
CA LYS A 147 -26.16 26.30 24.82
C LYS A 147 -26.62 24.85 24.60
N LEU A 148 -25.90 24.08 23.79
CA LEU A 148 -26.22 22.66 23.59
C LEU A 148 -25.92 21.82 24.84
N LYS A 149 -24.91 22.19 25.64
CA LYS A 149 -24.60 21.53 26.92
C LYS A 149 -25.64 21.82 28.00
N THR A 150 -26.22 23.02 28.02
CA THR A 150 -27.31 23.39 28.96
C THR A 150 -28.65 22.73 28.60
N GLY A 151 -28.72 22.01 27.48
CA GLY A 151 -29.89 21.23 27.08
C GLY A 151 -30.82 21.94 26.09
N GLU A 152 -30.42 23.09 25.53
CA GLU A 152 -31.23 23.76 24.51
C GLU A 152 -31.41 22.86 23.27
N PRO A 153 -32.63 22.77 22.69
CA PRO A 153 -32.86 21.95 21.52
C PRO A 153 -32.04 22.42 20.31
N PHE A 154 -31.37 21.50 19.62
CA PHE A 154 -30.53 21.81 18.44
C PHE A 154 -31.22 22.63 17.35
N LYS A 155 -32.52 22.39 17.11
CA LYS A 155 -33.32 23.18 16.15
C LYS A 155 -33.49 24.64 16.56
N GLN A 156 -33.53 24.92 17.87
CA GLN A 156 -33.64 26.28 18.40
C GLN A 156 -32.31 26.99 18.25
N VAL A 157 -31.21 26.34 18.64
CA VAL A 157 -29.85 26.89 18.46
C VAL A 157 -29.54 27.14 16.98
N PHE A 158 -30.03 26.30 16.06
CA PHE A 158 -29.95 26.56 14.62
C PHE A 158 -30.75 27.78 14.17
N ARG A 159 -31.92 28.07 14.77
CA ARG A 159 -32.68 29.27 14.40
C ARG A 159 -31.94 30.54 14.82
N ASP A 160 -31.29 30.51 15.97
CA ASP A 160 -30.58 31.66 16.52
C ASP A 160 -29.25 31.93 15.80
N PHE A 161 -28.51 30.86 15.44
CA PHE A 161 -27.12 30.98 14.94
C PHE A 161 -26.92 30.45 13.51
N GLY A 162 -27.86 29.69 12.96
CA GLY A 162 -27.64 28.85 11.78
C GLY A 162 -27.60 29.59 10.45
N GLY A 163 -28.05 30.84 10.37
CA GLY A 163 -27.93 31.72 9.19
C GLY A 163 -28.56 31.20 7.88
N LEU A 164 -29.11 29.98 7.88
CA LEU A 164 -29.62 29.26 6.72
C LEU A 164 -31.12 29.05 6.88
N LYS A 165 -31.86 29.15 5.76
CA LYS A 165 -33.31 28.95 5.74
C LYS A 165 -33.74 27.52 6.08
N LYS A 166 -32.89 26.52 5.81
CA LYS A 166 -33.17 25.10 6.02
C LYS A 166 -31.99 24.42 6.67
N LEU A 167 -32.28 23.58 7.67
CA LEU A 167 -31.27 22.81 8.39
C LEU A 167 -30.60 21.79 7.45
N PRO A 168 -29.27 21.91 7.19
CA PRO A 168 -28.54 20.97 6.38
C PRO A 168 -28.54 19.57 7.00
N ARG A 169 -28.56 18.54 6.13
CA ARG A 169 -28.43 17.15 6.54
C ARG A 169 -27.45 16.44 5.61
N ARG A 170 -26.59 15.60 6.17
CA ARG A 170 -25.70 14.74 5.39
C ARG A 170 -25.67 13.32 5.95
N GLN A 171 -25.35 12.37 5.07
CA GLN A 171 -24.98 11.02 5.48
C GLN A 171 -23.46 11.00 5.69
N VAL A 172 -23.01 10.39 6.78
CA VAL A 172 -21.60 10.23 7.10
C VAL A 172 -21.34 8.76 7.35
N LYS A 173 -20.39 8.20 6.62
CA LYS A 173 -19.81 6.88 6.82
C LYS A 173 -18.42 7.03 7.42
N TRP A 174 -17.96 5.98 8.10
CA TRP A 174 -16.60 5.93 8.66
C TRP A 174 -15.50 6.11 7.61
N THR A 175 -15.74 5.66 6.37
CA THR A 175 -14.79 5.75 5.25
C THR A 175 -14.84 7.10 4.54
N ASP A 176 -15.79 7.97 4.87
CA ASP A 176 -15.90 9.26 4.19
C ASP A 176 -14.72 10.15 4.63
N PRO A 177 -14.05 10.83 3.70
CA PRO A 177 -13.00 11.77 4.06
C PRO A 177 -13.59 12.89 4.93
N GLU A 178 -12.89 13.27 6.00
CA GLU A 178 -13.37 14.27 6.96
C GLU A 178 -13.62 15.64 6.30
N ASN A 179 -12.96 15.93 5.18
CA ASN A 179 -13.23 17.04 4.29
C ASN A 179 -12.95 16.64 2.83
N LYS A 180 -13.89 16.92 1.92
CA LYS A 180 -13.48 17.38 0.58
C LYS A 180 -13.29 18.88 0.73
N ALA A 181 -12.04 19.34 0.68
CA ALA A 181 -11.73 20.75 0.47
C ALA A 181 -12.37 21.25 -0.83
#